data_AF-A0A9P1DZF0-F1
#
_entry.id   AF-A0A9P1DZF0-F1
#
_cell.length_a   1.000
_cell.length_b   1.000
_cell.length_c   1.000
_cell.angle_alpha   90.00
_cell.angle_beta   90.00
_cell.angle_gamma   90.00
#
_symmetry.space_group_name_H-M   'P 1'
#
loop_
_entity.id
_entity.type
_entity.pdbx_description
1 polymer ?
#
loop_
_entity_poly.entity_id
_entity_poly.type
_entity_poly.pdbx_seq_one_letter_code
_entity_poly.pdbx_strand_id
1 'polypeptide(L)'
;MTSLWRPGKGISIKEVGEKRYVFSFYHRVDMNRVLDGGPWQFERNLLLLKEVKLDDIPHKIVLNEADFWIQIHNVPYSVVNLGTARRVGNFIGKFIKYDDNQNSEKCESYMRIRVCMNVDKPLKKGTNAT
;
A
#
# COMPACT_ATOMS: atom_id res chain seq x y z
N MET A 1 1.93 14.01 -14.03
CA MET A 1 2.37 12.81 -13.27
C MET A 1 3.70 13.00 -12.53
N THR A 2 4.73 13.62 -13.12
CA THR A 2 6.07 13.76 -12.49
C THR A 2 6.09 14.54 -11.17
N SER A 3 5.17 15.48 -10.97
CA SER A 3 4.99 16.23 -9.73
C SER A 3 4.47 15.40 -8.55
N LEU A 4 3.87 14.23 -8.81
CA LEU A 4 3.25 13.38 -7.78
C LEU A 4 4.29 12.81 -6.81
N TRP A 5 5.42 12.34 -7.34
CA TRP A 5 6.44 11.64 -6.56
C TRP A 5 7.70 12.44 -6.30
N ARG A 6 7.90 13.57 -7.02
CA ARG A 6 9.08 14.45 -6.91
C ARG A 6 10.40 13.66 -6.76
N PRO A 7 10.74 12.81 -7.74
CA PRO A 7 11.96 11.99 -7.69
C PRO A 7 13.20 12.87 -7.66
N GLY A 8 14.22 12.48 -6.90
CA GLY A 8 15.43 13.30 -6.71
C GLY A 8 16.26 13.46 -8.00
N LYS A 9 16.25 12.46 -8.90
CA LYS A 9 16.94 12.52 -10.20
C LYS A 9 16.04 12.37 -11.42
N GLY A 10 14.73 12.54 -11.24
CA GLY A 10 13.76 12.42 -12.33
C GLY A 10 13.13 11.04 -12.48
N ILE A 11 12.20 10.93 -13.41
CA ILE A 11 11.47 9.71 -13.74
C ILE A 11 11.10 9.76 -15.22
N SER A 12 11.29 8.65 -15.92
CA SER A 12 10.78 8.47 -17.28
C SER A 12 9.50 7.65 -17.23
N ILE A 13 8.47 8.08 -17.96
CA ILE A 13 7.15 7.45 -17.99
C ILE A 13 6.87 7.05 -19.42
N LYS A 14 6.64 5.76 -19.65
CA LYS A 14 6.28 5.22 -20.96
C LYS A 14 4.92 4.54 -20.88
N GLU A 15 3.99 4.95 -21.73
CA GLU A 15 2.76 4.20 -21.93
C GLU A 15 3.06 2.92 -22.71
N VAL A 16 2.59 1.80 -22.18
CA VAL A 16 2.80 0.47 -22.77
C VAL A 16 1.48 -0.16 -23.18
N GLY A 17 0.33 0.32 -22.71
CA GLY A 17 -0.95 -0.14 -23.21
C GLY A 17 -2.07 0.66 -22.60
N GLU A 18 -3.29 0.24 -22.88
CA GLU A 18 -4.47 0.93 -22.36
C GLU A 18 -4.42 0.96 -20.82
N LYS A 19 -4.28 2.19 -20.28
CA LYS A 19 -4.16 2.46 -18.84
C LYS A 19 -2.98 1.74 -18.16
N ARG A 20 -1.92 1.44 -18.91
CA ARG A 20 -0.69 0.79 -18.41
C ARG A 20 0.53 1.64 -18.71
N TYR A 21 1.30 1.90 -17.66
CA TYR A 21 2.49 2.75 -17.72
C TYR A 21 3.67 2.05 -17.07
N VAL A 22 4.85 2.22 -17.67
CA VAL A 22 6.13 1.84 -17.07
C VAL A 22 6.81 3.10 -16.56
N PHE A 23 7.19 3.05 -15.29
CA PHE A 23 7.90 4.11 -14.59
C PHE A 23 9.36 3.70 -14.40
N SER A 24 10.27 4.36 -15.12
CA SER A 24 11.70 4.13 -14.98
C SER A 24 12.31 5.20 -14.08
N PHE A 25 12.70 4.79 -12.88
CA PHE A 25 13.37 5.66 -11.91
C PHE A 25 14.89 5.62 -12.13
N TYR A 26 15.55 6.78 -12.07
CA TYR A 26 17.02 6.85 -12.13
C TYR A 26 17.69 6.34 -10.86
N HIS A 27 16.96 6.31 -9.75
CA HIS A 27 17.45 5.83 -8.46
C HIS A 27 16.48 4.83 -7.84
N ARG A 28 17.04 3.70 -7.38
CA ARG A 28 16.27 2.67 -6.66
C ARG A 28 15.65 3.20 -5.37
N VAL A 29 16.29 4.17 -4.72
CA VAL A 29 15.75 4.80 -3.49
C VAL A 29 14.45 5.55 -3.78
N ASP A 30 14.36 6.27 -4.90
CA ASP A 30 13.14 6.95 -5.31
C ASP A 30 12.02 5.93 -5.62
N MET A 31 12.36 4.83 -6.32
CA MET A 31 11.42 3.75 -6.59
C MET A 31 10.88 3.12 -5.31
N ASN A 32 11.75 2.75 -4.38
CA ASN A 32 11.36 2.17 -3.10
C ASN A 32 10.49 3.13 -2.30
N ARG A 33 10.83 4.43 -2.26
CA ARG A 33 10.01 5.45 -1.60
C ARG A 33 8.61 5.53 -2.20
N VAL A 34 8.49 5.43 -3.53
CA VAL A 34 7.19 5.40 -4.19
C VAL A 34 6.43 4.12 -3.87
N LEU A 35 7.06 2.95 -3.96
CA LEU A 35 6.41 1.68 -3.61
C LEU A 35 5.97 1.65 -2.13
N ASP A 36 6.75 2.24 -1.23
CA ASP A 36 6.45 2.28 0.20
C ASP A 36 5.46 3.37 0.62
N GLY A 37 5.39 4.47 -0.12
CA GLY A 37 4.50 5.59 0.16
C GLY A 37 3.06 5.40 -0.30
N GLY A 38 2.72 4.27 -0.93
CA GLY A 38 1.38 3.98 -1.40
C GLY A 38 0.32 3.90 -0.29
N PRO A 39 -0.98 3.95 -0.65
CA PRO A 39 -1.51 3.93 -2.01
C PRO A 39 -1.42 5.31 -2.69
N TRP A 40 -1.27 5.33 -4.01
CA TRP A 40 -1.23 6.58 -4.79
C TRP A 40 -2.50 6.77 -5.59
N GLN A 41 -2.92 8.03 -5.72
CA GLN A 41 -4.07 8.42 -6.52
C GLN A 41 -3.63 9.38 -7.63
N PHE A 42 -4.16 9.17 -8.83
CA PHE A 42 -4.01 10.09 -9.96
C PHE A 42 -5.37 10.27 -10.63
N GLU A 43 -5.80 11.53 -10.80
CA GLU A 43 -7.10 11.87 -11.42
C GLU A 43 -8.29 11.10 -10.83
N ARG A 44 -8.33 10.94 -9.49
CA ARG A 44 -9.37 10.17 -8.76
C ARG A 44 -9.37 8.66 -9.02
N ASN A 45 -8.36 8.14 -9.71
CA ASN A 45 -8.14 6.71 -9.90
C ASN A 45 -7.00 6.23 -9.01
N LEU A 46 -7.17 5.05 -8.41
CA LEU A 46 -6.11 4.36 -7.68
C LEU A 46 -5.04 3.88 -8.64
N LEU A 47 -3.78 4.18 -8.35
CA LEU A 47 -2.64 3.63 -9.08
C LEU A 47 -2.22 2.30 -8.47
N LEU A 48 -2.30 1.24 -9.27
CA LEU A 48 -1.76 -0.08 -8.93
C LEU A 48 -0.31 -0.12 -9.39
N LEU A 49 0.62 -0.27 -8.45
CA LEU A 49 2.06 -0.26 -8.72
C LEU A 49 2.65 -1.62 -8.40
N LYS A 50 3.55 -2.09 -9.28
CA LYS A 50 4.31 -3.30 -9.07
C LYS A 50 5.71 -3.11 -9.65
N GLU A 51 6.72 -3.60 -8.93
CA GLU A 51 8.09 -3.64 -9.43
C GLU A 51 8.17 -4.61 -10.62
N VAL A 52 8.74 -4.13 -11.72
CA VAL A 52 8.98 -4.93 -12.93
C VAL A 52 10.33 -5.62 -12.78
N LYS A 53 10.35 -6.95 -12.81
CA LYS A 53 11.59 -7.75 -12.78
C LYS A 53 12.16 -7.92 -14.19
N LEU A 54 13.41 -8.37 -14.28
CA LEU A 54 14.14 -8.50 -15.55
C LEU A 54 13.41 -9.38 -16.57
N ASP A 55 12.74 -10.45 -16.11
CA ASP A 55 12.03 -11.42 -16.95
C ASP A 55 10.53 -11.10 -17.12
N ASP A 56 10.06 -9.99 -16.55
CA ASP A 56 8.65 -9.62 -16.66
C ASP A 56 8.36 -8.95 -18.01
N ILE A 57 7.24 -9.35 -18.63
CA ILE A 57 6.70 -8.64 -19.80
C ILE A 57 5.71 -7.60 -19.26
N PRO A 58 5.98 -6.28 -19.33
CA PRO A 58 5.18 -5.25 -18.64
C PRO A 58 3.67 -5.30 -18.94
N HIS A 59 3.32 -5.64 -20.18
CA HIS A 59 1.92 -5.74 -20.63
C HIS A 59 1.18 -6.97 -20.07
N LYS A 60 1.90 -7.99 -19.60
CA LYS A 60 1.32 -9.23 -19.04
C LYS A 60 1.29 -9.22 -17.51
N ILE A 61 1.89 -8.22 -16.86
CA ILE A 61 1.88 -8.11 -15.41
C ILE A 61 0.44 -7.94 -14.93
N VAL A 62 0.01 -8.79 -14.00
CA VAL A 62 -1.27 -8.65 -13.32
C VAL A 62 -1.15 -7.53 -12.29
N LEU A 63 -2.00 -6.51 -12.45
CA LEU A 63 -2.13 -5.36 -11.56
C LEU A 63 -3.51 -5.42 -10.91
N ASN A 64 -3.61 -6.07 -9.77
CA ASN A 64 -4.87 -6.21 -9.01
C ASN A 64 -4.67 -6.12 -7.50
N GLU A 65 -3.51 -5.69 -7.06
CA GLU A 65 -3.18 -5.54 -5.64
C GLU A 65 -2.74 -4.11 -5.36
N ALA A 66 -3.13 -3.60 -4.20
CA ALA A 66 -2.68 -2.31 -3.68
C ALA A 66 -2.49 -2.38 -2.17
N ASP A 67 -1.49 -1.65 -1.69
CA ASP A 67 -1.20 -1.55 -0.28
C ASP A 67 -1.95 -0.37 0.34
N PHE A 68 -2.61 -0.61 1.46
CA PHE A 68 -3.35 0.40 2.20
C PHE A 68 -2.83 0.49 3.62
N TRP A 69 -2.70 1.72 4.10
CA TRP A 69 -2.61 1.99 5.53
C TRP A 69 -4.01 2.01 6.12
N ILE A 70 -4.26 1.14 7.09
CA ILE A 70 -5.54 0.96 7.75
C ILE A 70 -5.39 1.30 9.22
N GLN A 71 -6.27 2.16 9.71
CA GLN A 71 -6.42 2.47 11.12
C GLN A 71 -7.52 1.58 11.72
N ILE A 72 -7.21 0.91 12.82
CA ILE A 72 -8.12 0.06 13.58
C ILE A 72 -8.38 0.78 14.89
N HIS A 73 -9.60 1.31 15.02
CA HIS A 73 -10.05 2.03 16.20
C HIS A 73 -10.67 1.10 17.23
N ASN A 74 -10.82 1.59 18.47
CA ASN A 74 -11.47 0.88 19.58
C ASN A 74 -10.82 -0.46 19.94
N VAL A 75 -9.50 -0.60 19.69
CA VAL A 75 -8.74 -1.76 20.13
C VAL A 75 -8.31 -1.53 21.58
N PRO A 76 -8.67 -2.41 22.53
CA PRO A 76 -8.21 -2.28 23.91
C PRO A 76 -6.68 -2.27 23.98
N TYR A 77 -6.09 -1.36 24.77
CA TYR A 77 -4.63 -1.25 24.90
C TYR A 77 -3.95 -2.56 25.29
N SER A 78 -4.61 -3.41 26.08
CA SER A 78 -4.10 -4.72 26.49
C SER A 78 -3.85 -5.69 25.33
N VAL A 79 -4.46 -5.47 24.16
CA VAL A 79 -4.31 -6.32 22.98
C VAL A 79 -3.63 -5.62 21.81
N VAL A 80 -3.17 -4.38 21.97
CA VAL A 80 -2.39 -3.66 20.95
C VAL A 80 -0.97 -4.23 20.91
N ASN A 81 -0.74 -5.18 20.00
CA ASN A 81 0.57 -5.77 19.75
C ASN A 81 0.67 -6.29 18.31
N LEU A 82 1.89 -6.65 17.89
CA LEU A 82 2.17 -7.19 16.56
C LEU A 82 1.37 -8.46 16.24
N GLY A 83 1.09 -9.30 17.24
CA GLY A 83 0.31 -10.53 17.06
C GLY A 83 -1.13 -10.23 16.65
N THR A 84 -1.80 -9.34 17.37
CA THR A 84 -3.15 -8.86 17.04
C THR A 84 -3.15 -8.13 15.70
N ALA A 85 -2.19 -7.23 15.46
CA ALA A 85 -2.04 -6.51 14.20
C ALA A 85 -1.95 -7.44 12.99
N ARG A 86 -1.13 -8.50 13.11
CA ARG A 86 -0.98 -9.53 12.06
C ARG A 86 -2.28 -10.30 11.84
N ARG A 87 -2.98 -10.70 12.91
CA ARG A 87 -4.26 -11.43 12.82
C ARG A 87 -5.31 -10.60 12.10
N VAL A 88 -5.51 -9.35 12.51
CA VAL A 88 -6.47 -8.43 11.88
C VAL A 88 -6.07 -8.10 10.45
N GLY A 89 -4.78 -7.81 10.20
CA GLY A 89 -4.29 -7.52 8.86
C GLY A 89 -4.49 -8.68 7.89
N ASN A 90 -4.24 -9.92 8.34
CA ASN A 90 -4.49 -11.13 7.55
C ASN A 90 -5.99 -11.46 7.39
N PHE A 91 -6.82 -11.00 8.31
CA PHE A 91 -8.27 -11.05 8.13
C PHE A 91 -8.73 -10.10 7.04
N ILE A 92 -8.18 -8.88 6.96
CA ILE A 92 -8.58 -7.88 5.95
C ILE A 92 -7.99 -8.23 4.57
N GLY A 93 -6.71 -8.57 4.51
CA GLY A 93 -5.96 -8.86 3.29
C GLY A 93 -4.67 -9.61 3.61
N LYS A 94 -3.55 -9.25 2.99
CA LYS A 94 -2.23 -9.78 3.35
C LYS A 94 -1.50 -8.75 4.21
N PHE A 95 -1.21 -9.08 5.46
CA PHE A 95 -0.48 -8.19 6.36
C PHE A 95 0.93 -7.90 5.82
N ILE A 96 1.33 -6.61 5.81
CA ILE A 96 2.67 -6.17 5.41
C ILE A 96 3.45 -5.66 6.62
N LYS A 97 2.89 -4.66 7.34
CA LYS A 97 3.61 -3.93 8.38
C LYS A 97 2.68 -3.46 9.49
N TYR A 98 3.21 -3.41 10.71
CA TYR A 98 2.59 -2.73 11.85
C TYR A 98 3.39 -1.45 12.15
N ASP A 99 2.69 -0.34 12.40
CA ASP A 99 3.31 0.93 12.76
C ASP A 99 3.45 1.03 14.28
N ASP A 100 4.65 0.71 14.78
CA ASP A 100 4.98 0.70 16.21
C ASP A 100 5.35 2.10 16.74
N ASN A 101 5.60 3.06 15.84
CA ASN A 101 6.07 4.41 16.20
C ASN A 101 4.97 5.28 16.85
N GLN A 102 3.72 4.82 16.88
CA GLN A 102 2.58 5.54 17.50
C GLN A 102 2.34 5.13 18.96
N ASN A 103 3.11 4.17 19.49
CA ASN A 103 2.94 3.71 20.88
C ASN A 103 3.56 4.66 21.92
N SER A 104 4.23 5.74 21.50
CA SER A 104 4.78 6.76 22.40
C SER A 104 3.92 8.03 22.44
N GLU A 105 3.20 8.15 23.55
CA GLU A 105 2.91 9.39 24.29
C GLU A 105 1.75 10.33 23.92
N LYS A 106 1.06 10.24 22.78
CA LYS A 106 -0.08 11.16 22.53
C LYS A 106 -1.30 10.54 21.84
N CYS A 107 -2.26 10.13 22.66
CA CYS A 107 -3.71 10.35 22.50
C CYS A 107 -4.36 10.18 21.11
N GLU A 108 -4.00 9.16 20.33
CA GLU A 108 -4.92 8.59 19.35
C GLU A 108 -4.93 7.06 19.49
N SER A 109 -6.01 6.51 20.04
CA SER A 109 -6.16 5.10 20.44
C SER A 109 -6.46 4.17 19.26
N TYR A 110 -5.66 4.22 18.19
CA TYR A 110 -5.78 3.29 17.08
C TYR A 110 -4.50 2.52 16.81
N MET A 111 -4.69 1.28 16.37
CA MET A 111 -3.64 0.46 15.80
C MET A 111 -3.57 0.73 14.30
N ARG A 112 -2.39 1.09 13.79
CA ARG A 112 -2.19 1.32 12.35
C ARG A 112 -1.40 0.19 11.72
N ILE A 113 -1.95 -0.41 10.67
CA ILE A 113 -1.34 -1.51 9.92
C ILE A 113 -1.30 -1.21 8.42
N ARG A 114 -0.34 -1.80 7.72
CA ARG A 114 -0.27 -1.81 6.26
C ARG A 114 -0.69 -3.19 5.76
N VAL A 115 -1.65 -3.21 4.85
CA VAL A 115 -2.25 -4.44 4.31
C VAL A 115 -2.28 -4.36 2.79
N CYS A 116 -1.83 -5.41 2.13
CA CYS A 116 -1.98 -5.59 0.69
C CYS A 116 -3.36 -6.19 0.41
N MET A 117 -4.15 -5.52 -0.41
CA MET A 117 -5.53 -5.91 -0.72
C MET A 117 -5.68 -6.15 -2.22
N ASN A 118 -6.42 -7.20 -2.57
CA ASN A 118 -6.82 -7.46 -3.94
C ASN A 118 -8.03 -6.57 -4.29
N VAL A 119 -7.90 -5.72 -5.30
CA VAL A 119 -8.91 -4.72 -5.69
C VAL A 119 -10.03 -5.30 -6.56
N ASP A 120 -9.87 -6.51 -7.10
CA ASP A 120 -10.93 -7.23 -7.82
C ASP A 120 -12.00 -7.78 -6.85
N LYS A 121 -11.66 -7.86 -5.56
CA LYS A 121 -12.55 -8.34 -4.51
C LYS A 121 -13.23 -7.16 -3.80
N PRO A 122 -14.52 -7.28 -3.48
CA PRO A 122 -15.19 -6.28 -2.67
C PRO A 122 -14.53 -6.18 -1.29
N LEU A 123 -14.55 -4.98 -0.72
CA LEU A 123 -14.13 -4.78 0.66
C LEU A 123 -14.97 -5.65 1.60
N LYS A 124 -14.31 -6.31 2.54
CA LYS A 124 -15.00 -7.06 3.60
C LYS A 124 -15.83 -6.07 4.42
N LYS A 125 -17.15 -6.28 4.45
CA LYS A 125 -18.05 -5.51 5.31
C LYS A 125 -17.84 -5.95 6.76
N GLY A 126 -18.02 -5.01 7.70
CA GLY A 126 -17.78 -5.25 9.13
C GLY A 126 -18.46 -6.52 9.61
N THR A 127 -17.70 -7.33 10.35
CA THR A 127 -18.26 -8.48 11.09
C THR A 127 -18.50 -7.97 12.50
N ASN A 128 -19.77 -7.87 12.90
CA ASN A 128 -20.08 -7.58 14.30
C ASN A 128 -19.57 -8.78 15.10
N ALA A 129 -18.65 -8.54 16.03
CA ALA A 129 -18.30 -9.53 17.02
C ALA A 129 -19.49 -9.66 17.97
N THR A 130 -20.37 -10.63 17.70
CA THR A 130 -21.31 -11.17 18.70
C THR A 130 -20.56 -12.03 19.70
#